data_AF-N8WJM6-F1
#
_entry.id   AF-N8WJM6-F1
#
_cell.length_a   1.000
_cell.length_b   1.000
_cell.length_c   1.000
_cell.angle_alpha   90.00
_cell.angle_beta   90.00
_cell.angle_gamma   90.00
#
_symmetry.space_group_name_H-M   'P 1'
#
loop_
_entity.id
_entity.type
_entity.pdbx_description
1 polymer ?
#
loop_
_entity_poly.entity_id
_entity_poly.type
_entity_poly.pdbx_seq_one_letter_code
_entity_poly.pdbx_strand_id
1 'polypeptide(L)'
;MNVKILLLITLSTLCIVVLFKDYNNIHSRIGKIIQESEAKLSLKTIKCSDNSPRWMKNSLELLINDQKILTNQIAYIDSNQNLHTCLSGWKNGFIFREGLTDDTRFRYASLTKVITHHAILKLIEAGQINKDDFLIKYFKELNNENFIDERVATITIENLLEHRSGFDHTKSLDPIVQFNHRSWCPYNIKNLANIHLDFDPNQYYRYDNRNTWQSKT
;
A
#
# COMPACT_ATOMS: atom_id res chain seq x y z
N MET A 1 7.80 -52.10 -7.45
CA MET A 1 8.73 -51.16 -6.78
C MET A 1 9.17 -51.80 -5.46
N ASN A 2 10.48 -51.90 -5.20
CA ASN A 2 11.01 -52.65 -4.06
C ASN A 2 10.71 -51.92 -2.73
N VAL A 3 10.19 -52.62 -1.73
CA VAL A 3 9.78 -52.03 -0.42
C VAL A 3 10.94 -51.25 0.23
N LYS A 4 12.18 -51.72 0.05
CA LYS A 4 13.39 -51.03 0.55
C LYS A 4 13.62 -49.67 -0.12
N ILE A 5 13.31 -49.55 -1.41
CA ILE A 5 13.47 -48.29 -2.17
C ILE A 5 12.41 -47.28 -1.70
N LEU A 6 11.17 -47.72 -1.50
CA LEU A 6 10.11 -46.86 -0.96
C LEU A 6 10.43 -46.37 0.46
N LEU A 7 11.01 -47.23 1.30
CA LEU A 7 11.43 -46.86 2.66
C LEU A 7 12.57 -45.82 2.66
N LEU A 8 13.54 -45.96 1.75
CA LEU A 8 14.64 -45.00 1.61
C LEU A 8 14.15 -43.62 1.12
N ILE A 9 13.23 -43.59 0.16
CA ILE A 9 12.64 -42.33 -0.35
C ILE A 9 11.83 -41.64 0.76
N THR A 10 11.04 -42.39 1.53
CA THR A 10 10.23 -41.83 2.63
C THR A 10 11.11 -41.31 3.79
N LEU A 11 12.19 -42.02 4.15
CA LEU A 11 13.15 -41.53 5.15
C LEU A 11 13.92 -40.30 4.67
N SER A 12 14.35 -40.27 3.41
CA SER A 12 15.05 -39.13 2.82
C SER A 12 14.16 -37.88 2.77
N THR A 13 12.92 -38.01 2.30
CA THR A 13 11.95 -36.91 2.26
C THR A 13 11.61 -36.40 3.66
N LEU A 14 11.41 -37.28 4.64
CA LEU A 14 11.19 -36.89 6.03
C LEU A 14 12.39 -36.12 6.60
N CYS A 15 13.62 -36.57 6.32
CA CYS A 15 14.84 -35.91 6.77
C CYS A 15 14.98 -34.50 6.16
N ILE A 16 14.68 -34.34 4.85
CA ILE A 16 14.67 -33.04 4.18
C ILE A 16 13.64 -32.10 4.81
N VAL A 17 12.43 -32.58 5.10
CA VAL A 17 11.38 -31.76 5.74
C VAL A 17 11.81 -31.30 7.14
N VAL A 18 12.44 -32.17 7.93
CA VAL A 18 12.96 -31.82 9.27
C VAL A 18 14.07 -30.78 9.18
N LEU A 19 15.06 -30.99 8.31
CA LEU A 19 16.16 -30.04 8.11
C LEU A 19 15.67 -28.68 7.61
N PHE A 20 14.69 -28.66 6.69
CA PHE A 20 14.08 -27.42 6.19
C PHE A 20 13.30 -26.69 7.28
N LYS A 21 12.57 -27.42 8.13
CA LYS A 21 11.85 -26.85 9.28
C LYS A 21 12.83 -26.26 10.31
N ASP A 22 13.91 -26.97 10.62
CA ASP A 22 14.93 -26.50 11.55
C ASP A 22 15.68 -25.28 11.01
N TYR A 23 16.02 -25.28 9.72
CA TYR A 23 16.57 -24.11 9.03
C TYR A 23 15.65 -22.89 9.15
N ASN A 24 14.36 -23.04 8.82
CA ASN A 24 13.39 -21.94 8.92
C ASN A 24 13.20 -21.47 10.38
N ASN A 25 13.26 -22.38 11.35
CA ASN A 25 13.14 -22.07 12.76
C ASN A 25 14.38 -21.34 13.31
N ILE A 26 15.59 -21.74 12.89
CA ILE A 26 16.83 -21.04 13.23
C ILE A 26 16.84 -19.65 12.57
N HIS A 27 16.46 -19.55 11.30
CA HIS A 27 16.39 -18.28 10.58
C HIS A 27 15.39 -17.31 11.22
N SER A 28 14.20 -17.80 11.61
CA SER A 28 13.20 -16.97 12.30
C SER A 28 13.67 -16.50 13.69
N ARG A 29 14.38 -17.36 14.44
CA ARG A 29 14.99 -16.99 15.73
C ARG A 29 16.06 -15.91 15.59
N ILE A 30 16.98 -16.08 14.63
CA ILE A 30 18.03 -15.10 14.34
C ILE A 30 17.38 -13.77 13.89
N GLY A 31 16.38 -13.83 13.00
CA GLY A 31 15.63 -12.66 12.56
C GLY A 31 14.97 -11.91 13.71
N LYS A 32 14.38 -12.62 14.68
CA LYS A 32 13.80 -12.01 15.88
C LYS A 32 14.85 -11.32 16.76
N ILE A 33 16.00 -11.95 16.98
CA ILE A 33 17.11 -11.35 17.75
C ILE A 33 17.63 -10.07 17.07
N ILE A 34 17.77 -10.10 15.74
CA ILE A 34 18.17 -8.93 14.95
C ILE A 34 17.13 -7.82 15.12
N GLN A 35 15.85 -8.12 14.90
CA GLN A 35 14.76 -7.16 15.02
C GLN A 35 14.64 -6.55 16.43
N GLU A 36 14.84 -7.35 17.48
CA GLU A 36 14.88 -6.86 18.86
C GLU A 36 16.07 -5.93 19.12
N SER A 37 17.22 -6.23 18.52
CA SER A 37 18.42 -5.40 18.62
C SER A 37 18.23 -4.08 17.87
N GLU A 38 17.66 -4.12 16.66
CA GLU A 38 17.29 -2.94 15.88
C GLU A 38 16.27 -2.07 16.61
N ALA A 39 15.26 -2.67 17.26
CA ALA A 39 14.30 -1.95 18.08
C ALA A 39 14.99 -1.20 19.23
N LYS A 40 15.88 -1.87 19.98
CA LYS A 40 16.67 -1.23 21.06
C LYS A 40 17.53 -0.09 20.55
N LEU A 41 18.08 -0.20 19.34
CA LEU A 41 18.83 0.87 18.71
C LEU A 41 17.92 2.01 18.27
N SER A 42 16.76 1.72 17.67
CA SER A 42 15.80 2.73 17.22
C SER A 42 15.25 3.54 18.40
N LEU A 43 14.97 2.91 19.55
CA LEU A 43 14.56 3.65 20.77
C LEU A 43 15.55 4.75 21.16
N LYS A 44 16.85 4.53 20.96
CA LYS A 44 17.90 5.53 21.27
C LYS A 44 17.94 6.68 20.28
N THR A 45 17.28 6.55 19.13
CA THR A 45 17.22 7.60 18.11
C THR A 45 16.02 8.52 18.27
N ILE A 46 15.12 8.25 19.22
CA ILE A 46 13.93 9.06 19.40
C ILE A 46 14.34 10.50 19.70
N LYS A 47 13.92 11.42 18.84
CA LYS A 47 14.12 12.86 18.98
C LYS A 47 12.77 13.55 18.81
N CYS A 48 12.46 14.46 19.71
CA CYS A 48 11.25 15.26 19.64
C CYS A 48 11.61 16.74 19.69
N SER A 49 10.78 17.59 19.07
CA SER A 49 10.88 19.04 19.21
C SER A 49 10.63 19.47 20.65
N ASP A 50 11.09 20.67 20.99
CA ASP A 50 10.89 21.26 22.31
C ASP A 50 9.41 21.31 22.68
N ASN A 51 9.10 21.07 23.96
CA ASN A 51 7.75 21.07 24.51
C ASN A 51 6.77 20.06 23.90
N SER A 52 7.25 19.07 23.13
CA SER A 52 6.39 18.00 22.60
C SER A 52 5.64 17.28 23.74
N PRO A 53 4.32 17.04 23.58
CA PRO A 53 3.57 16.24 24.54
C PRO A 53 4.21 14.87 24.78
N ARG A 54 4.27 14.46 26.05
CA ARG A 54 4.90 13.18 26.46
C ARG A 54 4.32 11.97 25.73
N TRP A 55 3.04 12.01 25.37
CA TRP A 55 2.38 10.92 24.64
C TRP A 55 3.05 10.65 23.29
N MET A 56 3.60 11.66 22.60
CA MET A 56 4.23 11.47 21.30
C MET A 56 5.45 10.55 21.40
N LYS A 57 6.34 10.83 22.35
CA LYS A 57 7.49 9.97 22.63
C LYS A 57 7.05 8.56 23.03
N ASN A 58 6.06 8.46 23.93
CA ASN A 58 5.54 7.16 24.37
C ASN A 58 4.94 6.36 23.19
N SER A 59 4.27 7.02 22.24
CA SER A 59 3.75 6.37 21.04
C SER A 59 4.86 5.78 20.18
N LEU A 60 5.97 6.49 19.99
CA LEU A 60 7.13 5.96 19.27
C LEU A 60 7.73 4.75 20.01
N GLU A 61 7.86 4.84 21.34
CA GLU A 61 8.36 3.72 22.16
C GLU A 61 7.47 2.48 22.02
N LEU A 62 6.13 2.63 22.01
CA LEU A 62 5.18 1.54 21.79
C LEU A 62 5.28 0.96 20.37
N LEU A 63 5.33 1.81 19.34
CA LEU A 63 5.47 1.36 17.95
C LEU A 63 6.76 0.57 17.73
N ILE A 64 7.86 1.01 18.35
CA ILE A 64 9.15 0.33 18.24
C ILE A 64 9.18 -0.98 19.05
N ASN A 65 8.67 -0.97 20.28
CA ASN A 65 8.72 -2.14 21.15
C ASN A 65 7.73 -3.23 20.73
N ASP A 66 6.51 -2.85 20.38
CA ASP A 66 5.41 -3.81 20.24
C ASP A 66 5.19 -4.17 18.76
N GLN A 67 5.27 -3.18 17.87
CA GLN A 67 5.01 -3.36 16.44
C GLN A 67 6.29 -3.52 15.62
N LYS A 68 7.46 -3.30 16.23
CA LYS A 68 8.77 -3.34 15.55
C LYS A 68 8.85 -2.39 14.35
N ILE A 69 8.09 -1.31 14.38
CA ILE A 69 8.17 -0.23 13.40
C ILE A 69 9.30 0.69 13.85
N LEU A 70 10.44 0.56 13.19
CA LEU A 70 11.69 1.20 13.63
C LEU A 70 11.80 2.66 13.19
N THR A 71 11.26 2.98 12.03
CA THR A 71 11.39 4.29 11.41
C THR A 71 10.03 4.99 11.44
N ASN A 72 9.93 6.07 12.22
CA ASN A 72 8.68 6.77 12.48
C ASN A 72 8.89 8.28 12.38
N GLN A 73 7.84 8.97 11.93
CA GLN A 73 7.72 10.42 12.00
C GLN A 73 6.28 10.74 12.40
N ILE A 74 6.10 11.47 13.50
CA ILE A 74 4.82 11.98 13.97
C ILE A 74 4.89 13.50 14.03
N ALA A 75 3.88 14.16 13.49
CA ALA A 75 3.66 15.58 13.61
C ALA A 75 2.30 15.83 14.29
N TYR A 76 2.26 16.77 15.23
CA TYR A 76 1.05 17.16 15.96
C TYR A 76 0.97 18.68 16.06
N ILE A 77 -0.15 19.26 15.64
CA ILE A 77 -0.43 20.69 15.79
C ILE A 77 -1.39 20.84 16.96
N ASP A 78 -0.97 21.58 17.99
CA ASP A 78 -1.80 21.79 19.18
C ASP A 78 -2.88 22.87 18.97
N SER A 79 -3.72 23.08 20.00
CA SER A 79 -4.80 24.08 19.96
C SER A 79 -4.29 25.52 19.81
N ASN A 80 -3.02 25.78 20.11
CA ASN A 80 -2.36 27.06 19.96
C ASN A 80 -1.61 27.16 18.62
N GLN A 81 -1.82 26.21 17.71
CA GLN A 81 -1.17 26.09 16.40
C GLN A 81 0.34 25.85 16.45
N ASN A 82 0.88 25.39 17.60
CA ASN A 82 2.29 25.01 17.64
C ASN A 82 2.47 23.62 17.03
N LEU A 83 3.46 23.49 16.14
CA LEU A 83 3.87 22.22 15.57
C LEU A 83 4.84 21.52 16.52
N HIS A 84 4.51 20.29 16.88
CA HIS A 84 5.35 19.35 17.61
C HIS A 84 5.72 18.19 16.70
N THR A 85 6.97 17.75 16.72
CA THR A 85 7.44 16.59 15.94
C THR A 85 8.16 15.59 16.81
N CYS A 86 8.03 14.30 16.50
CA CYS A 86 8.84 13.24 17.07
C CYS A 86 9.25 12.25 15.97
N LEU A 87 10.52 11.87 15.96
CA LEU A 87 11.15 11.06 14.93
C LEU A 87 11.89 9.87 15.56
N SER A 88 11.95 8.73 14.87
CA SER A 88 12.85 7.62 15.20
C SER A 88 13.37 6.92 13.95
N GLY A 89 14.51 6.25 14.08
CA GLY A 89 15.11 5.41 13.05
C GLY A 89 16.00 6.19 12.09
N TRP A 90 16.16 5.62 10.89
CA TRP A 90 17.12 6.06 9.89
C TRP A 90 16.54 5.98 8.48
N LYS A 91 17.11 6.78 7.57
CA LYS A 91 16.94 6.64 6.13
C LYS A 91 17.74 5.43 5.64
N ASN A 92 17.17 4.69 4.69
CA ASN A 92 17.82 3.56 4.02
C ASN A 92 18.29 2.41 4.95
N GLY A 93 17.74 2.32 6.16
CA GLY A 93 18.03 1.26 7.12
C GLY A 93 19.17 1.58 8.10
N PHE A 94 19.33 0.74 9.12
CA PHE A 94 20.19 1.02 10.27
C PHE A 94 21.70 1.05 9.94
N ILE A 95 22.12 0.45 8.82
CA ILE A 95 23.53 0.34 8.42
C ILE A 95 24.12 1.71 8.08
N PHE A 96 23.36 2.52 7.34
CA PHE A 96 23.82 3.81 6.83
C PHE A 96 23.72 4.94 7.88
N ARG A 97 23.01 4.68 8.99
CA ARG A 97 22.87 5.54 10.18
C ARG A 97 22.49 7.01 9.90
N GLU A 98 21.97 7.33 8.72
CA GLU A 98 21.45 8.66 8.44
C GLU A 98 20.13 8.84 9.18
N GLY A 99 20.12 9.63 10.26
CA GLY A 99 18.91 9.89 11.04
C GLY A 99 17.82 10.58 10.22
N LEU A 100 16.57 10.43 10.64
CA LEU A 100 15.48 11.23 10.09
C LEU A 100 15.62 12.70 10.49
N THR A 101 15.03 13.54 9.64
CA THR A 101 14.76 14.96 9.86
C THR A 101 13.28 15.23 9.64
N ASP A 102 12.78 16.39 10.07
CA ASP A 102 11.38 16.78 9.81
C ASP A 102 11.06 16.81 8.31
N ASP A 103 12.04 17.17 7.47
CA ASP A 103 11.90 17.19 6.00
C ASP A 103 12.04 15.80 5.33
N THR A 104 12.20 14.73 6.10
CA THR A 104 12.37 13.40 5.52
C THR A 104 11.08 12.93 4.88
N ARG A 105 11.14 12.64 3.58
CA ARG A 105 9.96 12.24 2.79
C ARG A 105 9.72 10.74 2.88
N PHE A 106 8.45 10.39 3.13
CA PHE A 106 7.95 9.02 3.07
C PHE A 106 7.06 8.82 1.85
N ARG A 107 6.94 7.56 1.42
CA ARG A 107 5.96 7.18 0.42
C ARG A 107 4.60 7.07 1.09
N TYR A 108 3.69 7.98 0.75
CA TYR A 108 2.34 8.00 1.32
C TYR A 108 1.43 6.88 0.81
N ALA A 109 1.84 6.15 -0.24
CA ALA A 109 1.11 5.02 -0.79
C ALA A 109 -0.39 5.38 -1.02
N SER A 110 -1.30 4.60 -0.44
CA SER A 110 -2.75 4.77 -0.64
C SER A 110 -3.31 6.08 -0.08
N LEU A 111 -2.59 6.81 0.80
CA LEU A 111 -3.01 8.15 1.23
C LEU A 111 -3.00 9.17 0.08
N THR A 112 -2.26 8.89 -1.01
CA THR A 112 -2.30 9.69 -2.24
C THR A 112 -3.72 9.82 -2.79
N LYS A 113 -4.58 8.82 -2.57
CA LYS A 113 -5.98 8.85 -3.02
C LYS A 113 -6.73 10.04 -2.44
N VAL A 114 -6.52 10.40 -1.17
CA VAL A 114 -7.21 11.53 -0.54
C VAL A 114 -6.92 12.83 -1.31
N ILE A 115 -5.67 13.01 -1.73
CA ILE A 115 -5.25 14.17 -2.53
C ILE A 115 -5.92 14.13 -3.91
N THR A 116 -5.94 12.97 -4.57
CA THR A 116 -6.61 12.80 -5.87
C THR A 116 -8.11 13.08 -5.78
N HIS A 117 -8.81 12.57 -4.75
CA HIS A 117 -10.23 12.84 -4.53
C HIS A 117 -10.48 14.32 -4.30
N HIS A 118 -9.66 14.98 -3.48
CA HIS A 118 -9.78 16.42 -3.26
C HIS A 118 -9.64 17.21 -4.57
N ALA A 119 -8.68 16.86 -5.42
CA ALA A 119 -8.52 17.50 -6.73
C ALA A 119 -9.76 17.30 -7.62
N ILE A 120 -10.33 16.10 -7.68
CA ILE A 120 -11.56 15.84 -8.46
C ILE A 120 -12.74 16.64 -7.89
N LEU A 121 -12.89 16.69 -6.56
CA LEU A 121 -13.95 17.48 -5.91
C LEU A 121 -13.82 18.98 -6.23
N LYS A 122 -12.60 19.51 -6.35
CA LYS A 122 -12.36 20.90 -6.80
C LYS A 122 -12.77 21.13 -8.26
N LEU A 123 -12.53 20.15 -9.15
CA LEU A 123 -13.00 20.22 -10.54
C LEU A 123 -14.53 20.18 -10.62
N ILE A 124 -15.17 19.39 -9.76
CA ILE A 124 -16.64 19.33 -9.64
C ILE A 124 -17.20 20.66 -9.13
N GLU A 125 -16.62 21.22 -8.07
CA GLU A 125 -17.01 22.53 -7.51
C GLU A 125 -16.90 23.65 -8.56
N ALA A 126 -15.87 23.60 -9.41
CA ALA A 126 -15.66 24.55 -10.49
C ALA A 126 -16.55 24.31 -11.73
N GLY A 127 -17.41 23.28 -11.74
CA GLY A 127 -18.27 22.92 -12.87
C GLY A 127 -17.52 22.37 -14.09
N GLN A 128 -16.25 21.96 -13.92
CA GLN A 128 -15.41 21.44 -15.00
C GLN A 128 -15.64 19.94 -15.25
N ILE A 129 -16.08 19.22 -14.21
CA ILE A 129 -16.46 17.80 -14.25
C ILE A 129 -17.79 17.64 -13.52
N ASN A 130 -18.67 16.75 -13.99
CA ASN A 130 -19.83 16.32 -13.21
C ASN A 130 -19.56 14.93 -12.62
N LYS A 131 -19.95 14.70 -11.35
CA LYS A 131 -19.82 13.39 -10.69
C LYS A 131 -20.60 12.29 -11.42
N ASP A 132 -21.71 12.66 -12.07
CA ASP A 132 -22.59 11.73 -12.78
C ASP A 132 -22.12 11.48 -14.23
N ASP A 133 -21.07 12.16 -14.68
CA ASP A 133 -20.51 11.89 -16.00
C ASP A 133 -19.91 10.49 -16.06
N PHE A 134 -20.13 9.82 -17.20
CA PHE A 134 -19.41 8.60 -17.51
C PHE A 134 -17.92 8.88 -17.69
N LEU A 135 -17.08 8.01 -17.12
CA LEU A 135 -15.62 8.08 -17.18
C LEU A 135 -15.12 8.26 -18.62
N ILE A 136 -15.71 7.50 -19.55
CA ILE A 136 -15.31 7.48 -20.96
C ILE A 136 -15.45 8.84 -21.65
N LYS A 137 -16.32 9.73 -21.16
CA LYS A 137 -16.50 11.10 -21.67
C LYS A 137 -15.19 11.89 -21.69
N TYR A 138 -14.27 11.59 -20.78
CA TYR A 138 -13.02 12.31 -20.58
C TYR A 138 -11.84 11.76 -21.39
N PHE A 139 -12.00 10.63 -22.08
CA PHE A 139 -10.92 9.95 -22.80
C PHE A 139 -11.29 9.72 -24.27
N LYS A 140 -10.93 10.68 -25.13
CA LYS A 140 -11.24 10.63 -26.57
C LYS A 140 -10.67 9.39 -27.26
N GLU A 141 -9.61 8.82 -26.73
CA GLU A 141 -8.97 7.60 -27.22
C GLU A 141 -9.87 6.36 -27.09
N LEU A 142 -10.94 6.42 -26.30
CA LEU A 142 -11.91 5.34 -26.10
C LEU A 142 -13.12 5.40 -27.05
N ASN A 143 -13.32 6.51 -27.77
CA ASN A 143 -14.54 6.74 -28.57
C ASN A 143 -14.78 5.67 -29.66
N ASN A 144 -13.73 4.99 -30.12
CA ASN A 144 -13.79 3.99 -31.19
C ASN A 144 -13.38 2.59 -30.71
N GLU A 145 -13.21 2.40 -29.41
CA GLU A 145 -12.83 1.10 -28.86
C GLU A 145 -14.09 0.26 -28.63
N ASN A 146 -14.03 -1.02 -28.99
CA ASN A 146 -15.08 -1.98 -28.65
C ASN A 146 -14.78 -2.53 -27.26
N PHE A 147 -15.68 -2.29 -26.30
CA PHE A 147 -15.51 -2.77 -24.94
C PHE A 147 -15.86 -4.26 -24.90
N ILE A 148 -14.97 -5.09 -24.35
CA ILE A 148 -15.28 -6.50 -24.09
C ILE A 148 -16.38 -6.65 -23.03
N ASP A 149 -16.57 -5.61 -22.21
CA ASP A 149 -17.60 -5.50 -21.20
C ASP A 149 -18.21 -4.10 -21.28
N GLU A 150 -19.39 -4.01 -21.86
CA GLU A 150 -20.12 -2.74 -22.09
C GLU A 150 -20.40 -1.97 -20.79
N ARG A 151 -20.39 -2.66 -19.63
CA ARG A 151 -20.57 -2.00 -18.31
C ARG A 151 -19.42 -1.05 -17.98
N VAL A 152 -18.24 -1.23 -18.58
CA VAL A 152 -17.12 -0.29 -18.38
C VAL A 152 -17.49 1.12 -18.86
N ALA A 153 -18.26 1.22 -19.95
CA ALA A 153 -18.73 2.49 -20.49
C ALA A 153 -19.73 3.23 -19.59
N THR A 154 -20.34 2.53 -18.62
CA THR A 154 -21.34 3.10 -17.71
C THR A 154 -20.76 3.55 -16.36
N ILE A 155 -19.47 3.31 -16.11
CA ILE A 155 -18.78 3.75 -14.89
C ILE A 155 -18.82 5.28 -14.82
N THR A 156 -19.37 5.84 -13.75
CA THR A 156 -19.35 7.29 -13.51
C THR A 156 -18.13 7.74 -12.71
N ILE A 157 -17.87 9.05 -12.69
CA ILE A 157 -16.86 9.64 -11.80
C ILE A 157 -17.19 9.35 -10.32
N GLU A 158 -18.46 9.42 -9.92
CA GLU A 158 -18.90 9.04 -8.56
C GLU A 158 -18.56 7.58 -8.23
N ASN A 159 -18.76 6.66 -9.18
CA ASN A 159 -18.41 5.25 -8.96
C ASN A 159 -16.92 5.06 -8.67
N LEU A 160 -16.03 5.83 -9.32
CA LEU A 160 -14.60 5.79 -9.05
C LEU A 160 -14.27 6.35 -7.66
N LEU A 161 -14.81 7.53 -7.34
CA LEU A 161 -14.57 8.20 -6.05
C LEU A 161 -15.05 7.37 -4.86
N GLU A 162 -16.06 6.53 -5.07
CA GLU A 162 -16.67 5.75 -4.00
C GLU A 162 -16.32 4.26 -4.06
N HIS A 163 -15.37 3.86 -4.91
CA HIS A 163 -14.97 2.46 -5.03
C HIS A 163 -16.15 1.52 -5.36
N ARG A 164 -17.05 1.97 -6.24
CA ARG A 164 -18.25 1.25 -6.72
C ARG A 164 -18.22 1.01 -8.24
N SER A 165 -17.06 1.07 -8.88
CA SER A 165 -16.92 0.95 -10.34
C SER A 165 -17.08 -0.45 -10.92
N GLY A 166 -17.25 -1.49 -10.08
CA GLY A 166 -17.23 -2.88 -10.53
C GLY A 166 -15.86 -3.57 -10.42
N PHE A 167 -14.83 -2.89 -9.93
CA PHE A 167 -13.52 -3.49 -9.67
C PHE A 167 -13.42 -4.12 -8.26
N ASP A 168 -12.91 -5.34 -8.17
CA ASP A 168 -12.59 -6.03 -6.92
C ASP A 168 -11.17 -6.62 -6.95
N HIS A 169 -10.24 -6.03 -6.18
CA HIS A 169 -8.83 -6.46 -6.13
C HIS A 169 -8.64 -7.88 -5.56
N THR A 170 -9.68 -8.44 -4.93
CA THR A 170 -9.66 -9.81 -4.40
C THR A 170 -10.05 -10.86 -5.44
N LYS A 171 -10.65 -10.43 -6.57
CA LYS A 171 -11.10 -11.30 -7.66
C LYS A 171 -10.25 -11.13 -8.91
N SER A 172 -9.90 -9.89 -9.22
CA SER A 172 -9.15 -9.52 -10.41
C SER A 172 -7.81 -8.88 -10.07
N LEU A 173 -6.95 -8.84 -11.08
CA LEU A 173 -5.60 -8.28 -11.02
C LEU A 173 -5.57 -6.83 -10.50
N ASP A 174 -4.87 -6.62 -9.38
CA ASP A 174 -4.50 -5.30 -8.89
C ASP A 174 -3.14 -4.87 -9.49
N PRO A 175 -3.10 -3.83 -10.34
CA PRO A 175 -1.88 -3.38 -10.99
C PRO A 175 -0.88 -2.78 -10.01
N ILE A 176 -1.24 -2.45 -8.77
CA ILE A 176 -0.31 -1.93 -7.76
C ILE A 176 0.43 -3.06 -7.04
N VAL A 177 -0.28 -4.13 -6.72
CA VAL A 177 0.28 -5.28 -5.97
C VAL A 177 1.21 -6.11 -6.87
N GLN A 178 0.94 -6.19 -8.17
CA GLN A 178 1.71 -7.04 -9.07
C GLN A 178 2.85 -6.27 -9.78
N PHE A 179 4.08 -6.80 -9.69
CA PHE A 179 5.30 -6.11 -10.09
C PHE A 179 5.43 -5.85 -11.61
N ASN A 180 4.71 -6.60 -12.45
CA ASN A 180 4.80 -6.50 -13.92
C ASN A 180 3.57 -5.91 -14.61
N HIS A 181 2.57 -5.46 -13.84
CA HIS A 181 1.38 -4.83 -14.38
C HIS A 181 1.38 -3.33 -14.07
N ARG A 182 1.01 -2.53 -15.07
CA ARG A 182 0.77 -1.09 -14.93
C ARG A 182 -0.73 -0.83 -14.90
N SER A 183 -1.13 0.19 -14.16
CA SER A 183 -2.52 0.64 -14.18
C SER A 183 -2.88 1.14 -15.58
N TRP A 184 -4.15 1.00 -15.97
CA TRP A 184 -4.68 1.55 -17.21
C TRP A 184 -4.48 3.07 -17.25
N CYS A 185 -4.64 3.76 -16.11
CA CYS A 185 -4.35 5.19 -15.98
C CYS A 185 -3.02 5.47 -15.27
N PRO A 186 -2.16 6.38 -15.77
CA PRO A 186 -2.30 7.15 -17.01
C PRO A 186 -1.65 6.45 -18.21
N TYR A 187 -1.15 5.22 -18.04
CA TYR A 187 -0.17 4.62 -18.95
C TYR A 187 -0.76 3.97 -20.20
N ASN A 188 -1.96 3.40 -20.11
CA ASN A 188 -2.62 2.69 -21.21
C ASN A 188 -4.14 2.78 -21.07
N ILE A 189 -4.69 3.96 -21.38
CA ILE A 189 -6.12 4.25 -21.23
C ILE A 189 -6.98 3.28 -22.05
N LYS A 190 -6.55 2.93 -23.26
CA LYS A 190 -7.23 1.95 -24.14
C LYS A 190 -7.40 0.58 -23.51
N ASN A 191 -6.57 0.23 -22.53
CA ASN A 191 -6.72 -1.03 -21.81
C ASN A 191 -8.05 -1.13 -21.06
N LEU A 192 -8.73 -0.01 -20.73
CA LEU A 192 -10.09 -0.04 -20.19
C LEU A 192 -11.06 -0.84 -21.06
N ALA A 193 -10.93 -0.78 -22.40
CA ALA A 193 -11.78 -1.51 -23.33
C ALA A 193 -11.60 -3.04 -23.23
N ASN A 194 -10.49 -3.51 -22.67
CA ASN A 194 -10.14 -4.92 -22.54
C ASN A 194 -10.30 -5.43 -21.09
N ILE A 195 -10.95 -4.66 -20.21
CA ILE A 195 -11.21 -5.08 -18.83
C ILE A 195 -12.63 -5.63 -18.72
N HIS A 196 -12.75 -6.77 -18.03
CA HIS A 196 -14.02 -7.28 -17.56
C HIS A 196 -14.25 -6.85 -16.11
N LEU A 197 -15.44 -6.35 -15.78
CA LEU A 197 -15.78 -5.95 -14.42
C LEU A 197 -16.15 -7.17 -13.57
N ASP A 198 -15.74 -7.13 -12.31
CA ASP A 198 -15.99 -8.19 -11.32
C ASP A 198 -17.47 -8.21 -10.87
N PHE A 199 -18.17 -7.09 -11.02
CA PHE A 199 -19.59 -6.89 -10.70
C PHE A 199 -20.12 -5.62 -11.39
N ASP A 200 -21.43 -5.37 -11.34
CA ASP A 200 -22.02 -4.20 -12.00
C ASP A 200 -21.63 -2.90 -11.28
N PRO A 201 -21.36 -1.80 -12.01
CA PRO A 201 -21.17 -0.49 -11.39
C PRO A 201 -22.34 -0.15 -10.45
N ASN A 202 -22.01 0.45 -9.30
CA ASN A 202 -22.94 0.80 -8.23
C ASN A 202 -23.58 -0.38 -7.47
N GLN A 203 -23.22 -1.63 -7.76
CA GLN A 203 -23.79 -2.78 -7.05
C GLN A 203 -23.20 -2.97 -5.63
N TYR A 204 -21.89 -2.81 -5.47
CA TYR A 204 -21.19 -2.98 -4.20
C TYR A 204 -20.04 -1.98 -4.01
N TYR A 205 -19.69 -1.69 -2.76
CA TYR A 205 -18.41 -1.07 -2.40
C TYR A 205 -17.29 -2.13 -2.37
N ARG A 206 -16.22 -1.90 -3.13
CA ARG A 206 -14.98 -2.69 -3.10
C ARG A 206 -13.79 -1.78 -3.30
N TYR A 207 -12.97 -1.66 -2.26
CA TYR A 207 -11.69 -0.97 -2.36
C TYR A 207 -10.88 -1.59 -3.52
N ASP A 208 -10.41 -0.76 -4.43
CA ASP A 208 -9.60 -1.22 -5.55
C ASP A 208 -8.78 -0.07 -6.11
N ASN A 209 -7.49 -0.33 -6.32
CA ASN A 209 -6.52 0.66 -6.76
C ASN A 209 -6.75 1.16 -8.20
N ARG A 210 -7.49 0.41 -9.04
CA ARG A 210 -7.86 0.80 -10.41
C ARG A 210 -8.82 1.99 -10.45
N ASN A 211 -9.49 2.31 -9.34
CA ASN A 211 -10.38 3.47 -9.24
C ASN A 211 -9.64 4.81 -9.20
N THR A 212 -8.36 4.81 -8.87
CA THR A 212 -7.62 6.03 -8.53
C THR A 212 -6.20 5.95 -9.04
N TRP A 213 -5.64 7.09 -9.48
CA TRP A 213 -4.21 7.13 -9.74
C TRP A 213 -3.41 7.00 -8.44
N GLN A 214 -2.37 6.17 -8.47
CA GLN A 214 -1.38 6.06 -7.42
C GLN A 214 0.01 5.89 -8.03
N SER A 215 0.96 6.67 -7.55
CA SER A 215 2.34 6.56 -7.98
C SER A 215 2.98 5.28 -7.43
N LYS A 216 3.40 4.37 -8.31
CA LYS A 216 4.47 3.41 -8.02
C LYS A 216 5.82 4.10 -8.20
N THR A 217 6.21 4.97 -7.27
CA THR A 217 7.57 5.55 -7.27
C THR A 217 8.27 5.21 -6.00
#